data_AF-X1Q4B5-F1
#
_entry.id   AF-X1Q4B5-F1
#
_cell.length_a   1.000
_cell.length_b   1.000
_cell.length_c   1.000
_cell.angle_alpha   90.00
_cell.angle_beta   90.00
_cell.angle_gamma   90.00
#
_symmetry.space_group_name_H-M   'P 1'
#
loop_
_entity.id
_entity.type
_entity.pdbx_description
1 polymer ?
#
loop_
_entity_poly.entity_id
_entity_poly.type
_entity_poly.pdbx_seq_one_letter_code
_entity_poly.pdbx_strand_id
1 'polypeptide(L)'
;DELGVLAKLHLSLKGNGWLADKLEQARQISSPDLPSVGLYLALLVYPLTTEESEQLISYLRLPKSVAEAVRDTISIKTKLESLANPELSPSGIYSLLHGYSSPALVASSLATDSPVACRHIDLFLSKLRYIKPVLSGEDLKRLRVASGPQIKEILNKLHEAKLDGKVSSKKDEEELVKGWLDKWVKPI
;
A
#
# COMPACT_ATOMS: atom_id res chain seq x y z
N ASP A 1 -19.79 21.97 8.85
CA ASP A 1 -21.13 21.82 8.26
C ASP A 1 -21.93 23.11 8.02
N GLU A 2 -21.44 24.29 8.43
CA GLU A 2 -22.19 25.56 8.35
C GLU A 2 -22.62 26.02 6.93
N LEU A 3 -22.07 25.45 5.86
CA LEU A 3 -22.39 25.87 4.48
C LEU A 3 -23.22 24.86 3.67
N GLY A 4 -23.53 23.67 4.21
CA GLY A 4 -24.30 22.64 3.49
C GLY A 4 -23.67 22.12 2.18
N VAL A 5 -22.40 22.48 1.91
CA VAL A 5 -21.70 22.16 0.65
C VAL A 5 -21.43 20.66 0.52
N LEU A 6 -21.11 19.99 1.63
CA LEU A 6 -20.85 18.53 1.63
C LEU A 6 -22.11 17.72 1.29
N ALA A 7 -23.26 18.12 1.85
CA ALA A 7 -24.56 17.51 1.54
C ALA A 7 -25.00 17.74 0.08
N LYS A 8 -24.54 18.84 -0.54
CA LYS A 8 -24.75 19.12 -1.97
C LYS A 8 -23.81 18.31 -2.89
N LEU A 9 -22.67 17.86 -2.38
CA LEU A 9 -21.71 17.05 -3.13
C LEU A 9 -22.10 15.56 -3.14
N HIS A 10 -22.55 15.01 -2.01
CA HIS A 10 -23.14 13.68 -1.95
C HIS A 10 -23.96 13.48 -0.65
N LEU A 11 -25.11 12.80 -0.72
CA LEU A 11 -26.01 12.58 0.43
C LEU A 11 -25.39 11.79 1.59
N SER A 12 -24.36 10.99 1.31
CA SER A 12 -23.60 10.20 2.28
C SER A 12 -22.43 10.97 2.93
N LEU A 13 -22.04 12.14 2.38
CA LEU A 13 -21.04 13.05 2.97
C LEU A 13 -21.70 13.94 4.02
N LYS A 14 -22.14 13.33 5.14
CA LYS A 14 -22.44 14.11 6.34
C LYS A 14 -21.11 14.59 6.92
N GLY A 15 -20.95 15.87 7.21
CA GLY A 15 -19.82 16.37 8.01
C GLY A 15 -20.00 15.98 9.47
N ASN A 16 -20.10 14.68 9.70
CA ASN A 16 -20.05 14.10 11.02
C ASN A 16 -18.69 14.44 11.64
N GLY A 17 -18.64 14.56 12.97
CA GLY A 17 -17.39 14.86 13.70
C GLY A 17 -16.24 13.94 13.30
N TRP A 18 -16.54 12.71 12.88
CA TRP A 18 -15.58 11.75 12.35
C TRP A 18 -14.70 12.33 11.22
N LEU A 19 -15.28 12.93 10.17
CA LEU A 19 -14.47 13.47 9.07
C LEU A 19 -13.60 14.63 9.55
N ALA A 20 -14.14 15.52 10.39
CA ALA A 20 -13.37 16.62 10.97
C ALA A 20 -12.18 16.11 11.79
N ASP A 21 -12.38 15.06 12.60
CA ASP A 21 -11.34 14.42 13.39
C ASP A 21 -10.25 13.80 12.51
N LYS A 22 -10.63 13.09 11.42
CA LYS A 22 -9.64 12.51 10.50
C LYS A 22 -8.85 13.56 9.73
N LEU A 23 -9.51 14.65 9.32
CA LEU A 23 -8.84 15.78 8.67
C LEU A 23 -7.87 16.48 9.64
N GLU A 24 -8.21 16.55 10.93
CA GLU A 24 -7.32 17.08 11.96
C GLU A 24 -6.11 16.18 12.20
N GLN A 25 -6.32 14.87 12.31
CA GLN A 25 -5.21 13.91 12.40
C GLN A 25 -4.29 14.00 11.18
N ALA A 26 -4.85 14.14 9.98
CA ALA A 26 -4.06 14.33 8.75
C ALA A 26 -3.18 15.59 8.82
N ARG A 27 -3.68 16.70 9.36
CA ARG A 27 -2.89 17.92 9.58
C ARG A 27 -1.78 17.71 10.59
N GLN A 28 -2.06 17.03 11.69
CA GLN A 28 -1.06 16.76 12.74
C GLN A 28 0.12 15.94 12.22
N ILE A 29 -0.15 14.87 11.45
CA ILE A 29 0.92 14.02 10.90
C ILE A 29 1.69 14.68 9.74
N SER A 30 1.12 15.70 9.10
CA SER A 30 1.78 16.40 7.98
C SER A 30 2.59 17.62 8.44
N SER A 31 2.46 18.03 9.71
CA SER A 31 3.12 19.22 10.26
C SER A 31 4.65 19.16 10.09
N PRO A 32 5.31 20.24 9.66
CA PRO A 32 4.79 21.61 9.44
C PRO A 32 4.14 21.85 8.07
N ASP A 33 4.14 20.85 7.19
CA ASP A 33 3.58 20.94 5.85
C ASP A 33 2.05 20.76 5.86
N LEU A 34 1.41 21.07 4.72
CA LEU A 34 -0.01 20.83 4.54
C LEU A 34 -0.27 19.43 3.96
N PRO A 35 -1.34 18.74 4.42
CA PRO A 35 -1.80 17.51 3.77
C PRO A 35 -2.08 17.75 2.29
N SER A 36 -1.68 16.80 1.45
CA SER A 36 -1.98 16.87 0.01
C SER A 36 -3.49 16.86 -0.24
N VAL A 37 -3.92 17.49 -1.34
CA VAL A 37 -5.33 17.43 -1.80
C VAL A 37 -5.80 16.00 -1.97
N GLY A 38 -4.92 15.11 -2.44
CA GLY A 38 -5.21 13.68 -2.55
C GLY A 38 -5.54 13.02 -1.22
N LEU A 39 -4.88 13.41 -0.12
CA LEU A 39 -5.13 12.84 1.21
C LEU A 39 -6.49 13.32 1.75
N TYR A 40 -6.82 14.59 1.56
CA TYR A 40 -8.13 15.11 1.96
C TYR A 40 -9.27 14.46 1.18
N LEU A 41 -9.13 14.30 -0.14
CA LEU A 41 -10.15 13.64 -0.94
C LEU A 41 -10.23 12.13 -0.65
N ALA A 42 -9.11 11.47 -0.40
CA ALA A 42 -9.09 10.08 0.04
C ALA A 42 -9.87 9.88 1.35
N LEU A 43 -9.69 10.76 2.35
CA LEU A 43 -10.47 10.72 3.59
C LEU A 43 -11.96 11.02 3.35
N LEU A 44 -12.25 11.97 2.46
CA LEU A 44 -13.62 12.33 2.09
C LEU A 44 -14.36 11.16 1.43
N VAL A 45 -13.71 10.43 0.53
CA VAL A 45 -14.33 9.32 -0.21
C VAL A 45 -14.33 8.00 0.55
N TYR A 46 -13.58 7.90 1.65
CA TYR A 46 -13.48 6.67 2.43
C TYR A 46 -14.84 6.04 2.82
N PRO A 47 -15.88 6.79 3.26
CA PRO A 47 -17.19 6.22 3.54
C PRO A 47 -17.98 5.81 2.28
N LEU A 48 -17.61 6.30 1.10
CA LEU A 48 -18.36 6.14 -0.14
C LEU A 48 -18.20 4.74 -0.76
N THR A 49 -19.08 4.43 -1.72
CA THR A 49 -18.97 3.29 -2.63
C THR A 49 -18.07 3.62 -3.84
N THR A 50 -17.75 2.60 -4.63
CA THR A 50 -17.01 2.75 -5.89
C THR A 50 -17.76 3.67 -6.85
N GLU A 51 -19.07 3.50 -6.99
CA GLU A 51 -19.92 4.25 -7.91
C GLU A 51 -20.00 5.73 -7.50
N GLU A 52 -20.25 6.00 -6.21
CA GLU A 52 -20.28 7.35 -5.66
C GLU A 52 -18.91 8.06 -5.85
N SER A 53 -17.81 7.33 -5.67
CA SER A 53 -16.46 7.86 -5.84
C SER A 53 -16.14 8.21 -7.30
N GLU A 54 -16.55 7.38 -8.26
CA GLU A 54 -16.39 7.69 -9.70
C GLU A 54 -17.25 8.88 -10.14
N GLN A 55 -18.47 9.00 -9.60
CA GLN A 55 -19.31 10.18 -9.83
C GLN A 55 -18.63 11.44 -9.32
N LEU A 56 -18.02 11.41 -8.13
CA LEU A 56 -17.29 12.54 -7.57
C LEU A 56 -16.06 12.91 -8.42
N ILE A 57 -15.30 11.91 -8.89
CA ILE A 57 -14.15 12.11 -9.79
C ILE A 57 -14.58 12.86 -11.05
N SER A 58 -15.69 12.43 -11.67
CA SER A 58 -16.23 13.03 -12.89
C SER A 58 -16.78 14.44 -12.63
N TYR A 59 -17.57 14.61 -11.58
CA TYR A 59 -18.23 15.87 -11.23
C TYR A 59 -17.21 16.97 -10.91
N LEU A 60 -16.20 16.66 -10.12
CA LEU A 60 -15.14 17.62 -9.76
C LEU A 60 -14.03 17.72 -10.82
N ARG A 61 -14.07 16.90 -11.87
CA ARG A 61 -13.05 16.81 -12.93
C ARG A 61 -11.64 16.66 -12.34
N LEU A 62 -11.48 15.69 -11.44
CA LEU A 62 -10.24 15.52 -10.69
C LEU A 62 -9.06 15.20 -11.62
N PRO A 63 -7.89 15.83 -11.42
CA PRO A 63 -6.67 15.45 -12.11
C PRO A 63 -6.33 13.97 -11.90
N LYS A 64 -5.64 13.36 -12.87
CA LYS A 64 -5.34 11.91 -12.87
C LYS A 64 -4.77 11.40 -11.55
N SER A 65 -3.76 12.07 -11.00
CA SER A 65 -3.10 11.65 -9.75
C SER A 65 -4.02 11.71 -8.53
N VAL A 66 -4.96 12.64 -8.51
CA VAL A 66 -5.94 12.79 -7.42
C VAL A 66 -7.06 11.75 -7.56
N ALA A 67 -7.52 11.51 -8.79
CA ALA A 67 -8.47 10.44 -9.08
C ALA A 67 -7.90 9.05 -8.76
N GLU A 68 -6.60 8.84 -9.00
CA GLU A 68 -5.89 7.63 -8.62
C GLU A 68 -5.90 7.44 -7.10
N ALA A 69 -5.60 8.47 -6.31
CA ALA A 69 -5.71 8.40 -4.84
C ALA A 69 -7.11 8.01 -4.36
N VAL A 70 -8.16 8.58 -4.97
CA VAL A 70 -9.55 8.23 -4.65
C VAL A 70 -9.82 6.75 -4.95
N ARG A 71 -9.47 6.26 -6.14
CA ARG A 71 -9.68 4.86 -6.56
C ARG A 71 -8.88 3.88 -5.71
N ASP A 72 -7.65 4.24 -5.38
CA ASP A 72 -6.78 3.44 -4.53
C ASP A 72 -7.37 3.31 -3.13
N THR A 73 -7.93 4.38 -2.56
CA THR A 73 -8.58 4.32 -1.25
C THR A 73 -9.74 3.33 -1.23
N ILE A 74 -10.60 3.37 -2.25
CA ILE A 74 -11.70 2.40 -2.38
C ILE A 74 -11.15 0.99 -2.56
N SER A 75 -10.09 0.82 -3.36
CA SER A 75 -9.45 -0.49 -3.58
C SER A 75 -8.77 -1.06 -2.33
N ILE A 76 -8.18 -0.21 -1.48
CA ILE A 76 -7.63 -0.63 -0.19
C ILE A 76 -8.76 -1.02 0.76
N LYS A 77 -9.88 -0.27 0.74
CA LYS A 77 -11.06 -0.55 1.57
C LYS A 77 -11.60 -1.97 1.33
N THR A 78 -11.62 -2.44 0.08
CA THR A 78 -12.05 -3.82 -0.24
C THR A 78 -11.09 -4.90 0.26
N LYS A 79 -9.83 -4.55 0.58
CA LYS A 79 -8.81 -5.45 1.12
C LYS A 79 -8.71 -5.40 2.66
N LEU A 80 -9.51 -4.59 3.34
CA LEU A 80 -9.39 -4.39 4.78
C LEU A 80 -9.60 -5.66 5.60
N GLU A 81 -10.48 -6.57 5.17
CA GLU A 81 -10.67 -7.86 5.84
C GLU A 81 -9.39 -8.70 5.80
N SER A 82 -8.71 -8.75 4.65
CA SER A 82 -7.42 -9.44 4.52
C SER A 82 -6.33 -8.76 5.35
N LEU A 83 -6.30 -7.42 5.36
CA LEU A 83 -5.36 -6.64 6.16
C LEU A 83 -5.63 -6.75 7.67
N ALA A 84 -6.86 -7.08 8.07
CA ALA A 84 -7.24 -7.29 9.46
C ALA A 84 -6.87 -8.69 9.99
N ASN A 85 -6.32 -9.58 9.16
CA ASN A 85 -5.81 -10.88 9.60
C ASN A 85 -4.50 -10.70 10.39
N PRO A 86 -4.44 -10.99 11.70
CA PRO A 86 -3.24 -10.81 12.52
C PRO A 86 -2.07 -11.73 12.13
N GLU A 87 -2.34 -12.84 11.44
CA GLU A 87 -1.32 -13.79 10.98
C GLU A 87 -0.75 -13.44 9.59
N LEU A 88 -1.11 -12.27 9.04
CA LEU A 88 -0.64 -11.85 7.73
C LEU A 88 0.88 -11.60 7.74
N SER A 89 1.61 -12.28 6.87
CA SER A 89 3.07 -12.11 6.77
C SER A 89 3.43 -10.71 6.27
N PRO A 90 4.64 -10.19 6.59
CA PRO A 90 5.14 -8.94 6.03
C PRO A 90 5.14 -8.91 4.50
N SER A 91 5.50 -10.01 3.83
CA SER A 91 5.37 -10.16 2.37
C SER A 91 3.93 -10.07 1.88
N GLY A 92 2.96 -10.62 2.63
CA GLY A 92 1.53 -10.51 2.35
C GLY A 92 1.00 -9.09 2.52
N ILE A 93 1.42 -8.38 3.56
CA ILE A 93 1.12 -6.95 3.74
C ILE A 93 1.65 -6.15 2.54
N TYR A 94 2.92 -6.38 2.16
CA TYR A 94 3.54 -5.71 1.02
C TYR A 94 2.76 -5.98 -0.28
N SER A 95 2.39 -7.22 -0.56
CA SER A 95 1.69 -7.57 -1.80
C SER A 95 0.30 -6.93 -1.89
N LEU A 96 -0.39 -6.78 -0.75
CA LEU A 96 -1.70 -6.14 -0.71
C LEU A 96 -1.63 -4.63 -0.93
N LEU A 97 -0.56 -3.97 -0.46
CA LEU A 97 -0.47 -2.50 -0.39
C LEU A 97 0.47 -1.88 -1.44
N HIS A 98 1.41 -2.64 -1.98
CA HIS A 98 2.34 -2.15 -2.99
C HIS A 98 1.63 -1.74 -4.28
N GLY A 99 2.02 -0.59 -4.83
CA GLY A 99 1.44 -0.02 -6.04
C GLY A 99 0.36 1.02 -5.77
N TYR A 100 -0.17 1.11 -4.55
CA TYR A 100 -1.09 2.17 -4.18
C TYR A 100 -0.38 3.49 -3.86
N SER A 101 -1.09 4.57 -4.14
CA SER A 101 -0.63 5.93 -3.87
C SER A 101 -0.49 6.20 -2.36
N SER A 102 0.51 7.01 -2.03
CA SER A 102 0.78 7.37 -0.63
C SER A 102 -0.41 8.04 0.08
N PRO A 103 -1.17 8.97 -0.56
CA PRO A 103 -2.33 9.56 0.08
C PRO A 103 -3.43 8.55 0.42
N ALA A 104 -3.65 7.55 -0.46
CA ALA A 104 -4.64 6.51 -0.22
C ALA A 104 -4.28 5.63 0.97
N LEU A 105 -3.02 5.21 1.07
CA LEU A 105 -2.51 4.41 2.19
C LEU A 105 -2.63 5.16 3.52
N VAL A 106 -2.23 6.44 3.56
CA VAL A 106 -2.33 7.26 4.78
C VAL A 106 -3.78 7.46 5.18
N ALA A 107 -4.67 7.77 4.22
CA ALA A 107 -6.10 7.90 4.49
C ALA A 107 -6.68 6.60 5.05
N SER A 108 -6.37 5.45 4.46
CA SER A 108 -6.84 4.14 4.92
C SER A 108 -6.31 3.78 6.31
N SER A 109 -5.06 4.12 6.63
CA SER A 109 -4.53 3.93 8.00
C SER A 109 -5.28 4.78 9.03
N LEU A 110 -5.51 6.06 8.71
CA LEU A 110 -6.25 6.97 9.60
C LEU A 110 -7.71 6.57 9.74
N ALA A 111 -8.36 6.12 8.67
CA ALA A 111 -9.81 5.95 8.60
C ALA A 111 -10.32 4.55 8.96
N THR A 112 -9.47 3.53 8.96
CA THR A 112 -9.89 2.15 9.31
C THR A 112 -10.28 2.01 10.78
N ASP A 113 -11.37 1.28 11.04
CA ASP A 113 -11.80 0.93 12.40
C ASP A 113 -11.08 -0.32 12.94
N SER A 114 -10.37 -1.06 12.08
CA SER A 114 -9.60 -2.24 12.49
C SER A 114 -8.20 -1.84 12.97
N PRO A 115 -7.86 -2.04 14.27
CA PRO A 115 -6.54 -1.73 14.78
C PRO A 115 -5.45 -2.60 14.14
N VAL A 116 -5.78 -3.83 13.72
CA VAL A 116 -4.84 -4.74 13.05
C VAL A 116 -4.51 -4.22 11.66
N ALA A 117 -5.53 -3.84 10.87
CA ALA A 117 -5.32 -3.28 9.55
C ALA A 117 -4.53 -1.96 9.61
N CYS A 118 -4.86 -1.08 10.57
CA CYS A 118 -4.12 0.16 10.84
C CYS A 118 -2.62 -0.13 11.05
N ARG A 119 -2.29 -1.05 11.97
CA ARG A 119 -0.89 -1.46 12.23
C ARG A 119 -0.18 -2.01 11.00
N HIS A 120 -0.86 -2.82 10.18
CA HIS A 120 -0.27 -3.36 8.96
C HIS A 120 0.01 -2.30 7.91
N ILE A 121 -0.91 -1.35 7.72
CA ILE A 121 -0.69 -0.22 6.80
C ILE A 121 0.46 0.66 7.30
N ASP A 122 0.51 0.95 8.60
CA ASP A 122 1.61 1.72 9.20
C ASP A 122 2.95 1.00 9.10
N LEU A 123 2.99 -0.32 9.30
CA LEU A 123 4.19 -1.14 9.10
C LEU A 123 4.68 -1.06 7.65
N PHE A 124 3.75 -1.09 6.69
CA PHE A 124 4.09 -0.90 5.28
C PHE A 124 4.66 0.48 5.00
N LEU A 125 3.99 1.54 5.46
CA LEU A 125 4.35 2.94 5.24
C LEU A 125 5.71 3.30 5.87
N SER A 126 5.99 2.78 7.07
CA SER A 126 7.20 3.10 7.83
C SER A 126 8.40 2.22 7.46
N LYS A 127 8.17 0.96 7.08
CA LYS A 127 9.25 -0.04 6.95
C LYS A 127 9.22 -0.82 5.65
N LEU A 128 8.15 -1.58 5.39
CA LEU A 128 8.18 -2.62 4.34
C LEU A 128 8.41 -2.04 2.95
N ARG A 129 7.85 -0.87 2.64
CA ARG A 129 8.02 -0.20 1.34
C ARG A 129 9.46 0.17 0.99
N TYR A 130 10.36 0.20 1.97
CA TYR A 130 11.77 0.56 1.79
C TYR A 130 12.70 -0.65 1.77
N ILE A 131 12.20 -1.84 2.10
CA ILE A 131 12.98 -3.07 2.06
C ILE A 131 13.21 -3.45 0.60
N LYS A 132 14.46 -3.73 0.23
CA LYS A 132 14.84 -4.25 -1.08
C LYS A 132 15.93 -5.31 -0.92
N PRO A 133 15.97 -6.36 -1.78
CA PRO A 133 17.11 -7.26 -1.85
C PRO A 133 18.42 -6.50 -2.04
N VAL A 134 19.52 -7.01 -1.47
CA VAL A 134 20.86 -6.49 -1.75
C VAL A 134 21.32 -6.95 -3.12
N LEU A 135 20.96 -8.17 -3.51
CA LEU A 135 21.29 -8.73 -4.82
C LEU A 135 20.54 -8.03 -5.95
N SER A 136 21.29 -7.59 -6.95
CA SER A 136 20.78 -7.08 -8.21
C SER A 136 20.62 -8.18 -9.25
N GLY A 137 19.92 -7.88 -10.36
CA GLY A 137 19.84 -8.79 -11.50
C GLY A 137 21.22 -9.15 -12.08
N GLU A 138 22.20 -8.23 -12.01
CA GLU A 138 23.57 -8.51 -12.44
C GLU A 138 24.31 -9.46 -11.48
N ASP A 139 24.08 -9.35 -10.17
CA ASP A 139 24.61 -10.33 -9.21
C ASP A 139 24.04 -11.73 -9.48
N LEU A 140 22.74 -11.83 -9.80
CA LEU A 140 22.11 -13.10 -10.15
C LEU A 140 22.72 -13.72 -11.42
N LYS A 141 23.03 -12.92 -12.44
CA LYS A 141 23.74 -13.42 -13.63
C LYS A 141 25.11 -13.98 -13.28
N ARG A 142 25.85 -13.34 -12.37
CA ARG A 142 27.15 -13.84 -11.87
C ARG A 142 27.00 -15.16 -11.10
N LEU A 143 25.86 -15.36 -10.44
CA LEU A 143 25.47 -16.62 -9.81
C LEU A 143 24.94 -17.66 -10.80
N ARG A 144 25.10 -17.45 -12.12
CA ARG A 144 24.67 -18.35 -13.21
C ARG A 144 23.15 -18.51 -13.35
N VAL A 145 22.36 -17.56 -12.84
CA VAL A 145 20.93 -17.49 -13.18
C VAL A 145 20.78 -17.11 -14.65
N ALA A 146 20.00 -17.88 -15.41
CA ALA A 146 19.74 -17.58 -16.80
C ALA A 146 19.01 -16.24 -16.96
N SER A 147 19.43 -15.45 -17.95
CA SER A 147 18.79 -14.18 -18.25
C SER A 147 17.36 -14.39 -18.73
N GLY A 148 16.44 -13.52 -18.30
CA GLY A 148 15.02 -13.58 -18.68
C GLY A 148 14.07 -13.57 -17.48
N PRO A 149 12.86 -14.13 -17.62
CA PRO A 149 11.83 -14.12 -16.57
C PRO A 149 12.30 -14.68 -15.22
N GLN A 150 13.21 -15.66 -15.24
CA GLN A 150 13.75 -16.30 -14.03
C GLN A 150 14.48 -15.30 -13.11
N ILE A 151 15.18 -14.30 -13.65
CA ILE A 151 15.81 -13.25 -12.82
C ILE A 151 14.74 -12.50 -12.02
N LYS A 152 13.64 -12.11 -12.68
CA LYS A 152 12.55 -11.39 -12.02
C LYS A 152 11.88 -12.25 -10.95
N GLU A 153 11.66 -13.53 -11.23
CA GLU A 153 11.09 -14.48 -10.27
C GLU A 153 11.98 -14.65 -9.04
N ILE A 154 13.29 -14.80 -9.22
CA ILE A 154 14.24 -14.93 -8.10
C ILE A 154 14.32 -13.64 -7.29
N LEU A 155 14.36 -12.47 -7.95
CA LEU A 155 14.35 -11.18 -7.25
C LEU A 155 13.07 -11.00 -6.42
N ASN A 156 11.91 -11.39 -6.95
CA ASN A 156 10.65 -11.34 -6.21
C ASN A 156 10.68 -12.27 -4.99
N LYS A 157 11.15 -13.52 -5.13
CA LYS A 157 11.27 -14.46 -4.02
C LYS A 157 12.29 -14.00 -2.97
N LEU A 158 13.40 -13.41 -3.39
CA LEU A 158 14.38 -12.81 -2.47
C LEU A 158 13.75 -11.67 -1.69
N HIS A 159 12.97 -10.84 -2.37
CA HIS A 159 12.29 -9.72 -1.76
C HIS A 159 11.26 -10.19 -0.71
N GLU A 160 10.44 -11.19 -1.04
CA GLU A 160 9.52 -11.83 -0.09
C GLU A 160 10.26 -12.43 1.12
N ALA A 161 11.34 -13.17 0.87
CA ALA A 161 12.15 -13.76 1.94
C ALA A 161 12.74 -12.68 2.87
N LYS A 162 13.16 -11.55 2.30
CA LYS A 162 13.70 -10.43 3.08
C LYS A 162 12.63 -9.69 3.87
N LEU A 163 11.47 -9.46 3.28
CA LEU A 163 10.30 -8.88 3.96
C LEU A 163 9.91 -9.73 5.16
N ASP A 164 9.89 -11.05 5.00
CA ASP A 164 9.58 -12.02 6.06
C ASP A 164 10.73 -12.22 7.06
N GLY A 165 11.86 -11.53 6.92
CA GLY A 165 13.01 -11.65 7.83
C GLY A 165 13.77 -12.98 7.72
N LYS A 166 13.58 -13.76 6.65
CA LYS A 166 14.28 -15.04 6.41
C LYS A 166 15.73 -14.84 5.97
N VAL A 167 16.05 -13.65 5.45
CA VAL A 167 17.40 -13.26 5.04
C VAL A 167 17.69 -11.84 5.52
N SER A 168 18.91 -11.61 6.00
CA SER A 168 19.33 -10.32 6.57
C SER A 168 20.57 -9.74 5.91
N SER A 169 21.40 -10.60 5.30
CA SER A 169 22.67 -10.23 4.71
C SER A 169 22.74 -10.59 3.22
N LYS A 170 23.69 -9.96 2.50
CA LYS A 170 24.01 -10.35 1.12
C LYS A 170 24.38 -11.83 1.02
N LYS A 171 25.11 -12.35 2.00
CA LYS A 171 25.54 -13.75 2.04
C LYS A 171 24.33 -14.69 2.18
N ASP A 172 23.36 -14.34 3.04
CA ASP A 172 22.13 -15.12 3.21
C ASP A 172 21.32 -15.16 1.90
N GLU A 173 21.22 -14.02 1.20
CA GLU A 173 20.56 -13.93 -0.10
C GLU A 173 21.27 -14.82 -1.15
N GLU A 174 22.62 -14.82 -1.19
CA GLU A 174 23.39 -15.67 -2.11
C GLU A 174 23.23 -17.17 -1.82
N GLU A 175 23.26 -17.57 -0.55
CA GLU A 175 23.04 -18.96 -0.13
C GLU A 175 21.63 -19.43 -0.49
N LEU A 176 20.62 -18.57 -0.30
CA LEU A 176 19.24 -18.88 -0.63
C LEU A 176 19.05 -19.07 -2.15
N VAL A 177 19.67 -18.21 -2.98
CA VAL A 177 19.63 -18.34 -4.45
C VAL A 177 20.27 -19.64 -4.90
N LYS A 178 21.46 -19.99 -4.36
CA LYS A 178 22.14 -21.25 -4.69
C LYS A 178 21.28 -22.46 -4.33
N GLY A 179 20.64 -22.44 -3.16
CA GLY A 179 19.72 -23.50 -2.74
C GLY A 179 18.48 -23.64 -3.64
N TRP A 180 18.02 -22.56 -4.29
CA TRP A 180 16.99 -22.66 -5.32
C TRP A 180 17.52 -23.23 -6.63
N LEU A 181 18.70 -22.81 -7.08
CA LEU A 181 19.31 -23.33 -8.31
C LEU A 181 19.55 -24.85 -8.24
N ASP A 182 20.02 -25.36 -7.10
CA ASP A 182 20.23 -26.81 -6.91
C ASP A 182 18.93 -27.63 -7.02
N LYS A 183 17.80 -27.04 -6.62
CA LYS A 183 16.47 -27.67 -6.77
C LYS A 183 15.92 -27.58 -8.20
N TRP A 184 16.35 -26.59 -8.96
CA TRP A 184 15.90 -26.37 -10.34
C TRP A 184 16.70 -27.19 -11.36
N VAL A 185 17.96 -27.49 -11.07
CA VAL A 185 18.84 -28.32 -11.91
C VAL A 185 18.58 -29.83 -11.72
N LYS A 186 17.77 -30.23 -10.73
CA LYS A 186 17.23 -31.59 -10.60
C LYS A 186 15.77 -31.65 -11.08
N PRO A 187 15.48 -31.65 -12.39
CA PRO A 187 14.28 -32.31 -12.85
C PRO A 187 14.47 -33.82 -12.72
N ILE A 188 13.45 -34.49 -12.20
CA ILE A 188 13.30 -35.94 -12.09
C ILE A 188 13.59 -36.61 -13.43
#